data_AF-A0A836QLJ9-F1
#
_entry.id   AF-A0A836QLJ9-F1
#
_cell.length_a   1.000
_cell.length_b   1.000
_cell.length_c   1.000
_cell.angle_alpha   90.00
_cell.angle_beta   90.00
_cell.angle_gamma   90.00
#
_symmetry.space_group_name_H-M   'P 1'
#
loop_
_entity.id
_entity.type
_entity.pdbx_description
1 polymer ?
#
loop_
_entity_poly.entity_id
_entity_poly.type
_entity_poly.pdbx_seq_one_letter_code
_entity_poly.pdbx_strand_id
1 'polypeptide(L)' 'MASEKVQTFTKDNFEVSVIQAGTPVLVDFWAEWCGPCRQLG' A
#
# COMPACT_ATOMS: atom_id res chain seq x y z
N MET A 1 5.04 -1.02 11.61
CA MET A 1 6.28 -0.50 11.01
C MET A 1 5.90 0.07 9.66
N ALA A 2 5.62 1.37 9.60
CA ALA A 2 5.39 2.07 8.35
C ALA A 2 5.97 3.47 8.52
N SER A 3 6.76 3.92 7.54
CA SER A 3 7.37 5.25 7.53
C SER A 3 6.29 6.33 7.58
N GLU A 4 6.63 7.52 8.09
CA GLU A 4 5.71 8.66 8.27
C GLU A 4 5.01 9.11 6.97
N LYS A 5 5.51 8.67 5.81
CA LYS A 5 4.97 8.97 4.48
C LYS A 5 4.12 7.86 3.85
N VAL A 6 3.86 6.76 4.57
CA VAL A 6 3.05 5.65 4.05
C VAL A 6 1.57 5.96 4.27
N GLN A 7 0.80 5.98 3.19
CA GLN A 7 -0.65 6.14 3.23
C GLN A 7 -1.33 4.78 3.24
N THR A 8 -2.32 4.58 4.11
CA THR A 8 -3.14 3.36 4.15
C THR A 8 -4.29 3.48 3.16
N PHE A 9 -4.42 2.48 2.29
CA PHE A 9 -5.49 2.43 1.32
C PHE A 9 -6.59 1.47 1.73
N THR A 10 -7.82 1.86 1.43
CA THR A 10 -9.04 1.05 1.56
C THR A 10 -9.77 1.07 0.22
N LYS A 11 -10.83 0.28 0.08
CA LYS A 11 -11.62 0.27 -1.15
C LYS A 11 -12.12 1.67 -1.56
N ASP A 12 -12.43 2.50 -0.57
CA ASP A 12 -13.07 3.80 -0.79
C ASP A 12 -12.11 4.86 -1.35
N ASN A 13 -10.80 4.72 -1.12
CA ASN A 13 -9.80 5.70 -1.55
C ASN A 13 -8.83 5.19 -2.63
N PHE A 14 -8.82 3.88 -2.91
CA PHE A 14 -7.87 3.29 -3.86
C PHE A 14 -8.05 3.80 -5.31
N GLU A 15 -9.29 3.95 -5.76
CA GLU A 15 -9.61 4.40 -7.12
C GLU A 15 -9.01 5.79 -7.42
N VAL A 16 -9.28 6.76 -6.54
CA VAL A 16 -8.83 8.14 -6.74
C VAL A 16 -7.32 8.26 -6.49
N SER A 17 -6.80 7.65 -5.43
CA SER A 17 -5.42 7.87 -4.99
C SER A 17 -4.39 6.99 -5.71
N VAL A 18 -4.80 5.87 -6.31
CA VAL A 18 -3.89 4.93 -6.98
C VAL A 18 -4.23 4.80 -8.46
N ILE A 19 -5.47 4.45 -8.82
CA ILE A 19 -5.83 4.16 -10.22
C ILE A 19 -5.82 5.43 -11.07
N GLN A 20 -6.35 6.54 -10.54
CA GLN A 20 -6.42 7.82 -11.22
C GLN A 20 -5.18 8.71 -10.99
N ALA A 21 -4.11 8.14 -10.42
CA ALA A 21 -2.90 8.90 -10.13
C ALA A 21 -2.20 9.35 -11.42
N GLY A 22 -1.89 10.65 -11.50
CA GLY A 22 -1.12 11.21 -12.61
C GLY A 22 0.36 10.85 -12.62
N THR A 23 0.82 10.12 -11.60
CA THR A 23 2.21 9.66 -11.43
C THR A 23 2.24 8.19 -11.04
N PRO A 24 3.30 7.44 -11.36
CA PRO A 24 3.42 6.05 -10.93
C PRO A 24 3.31 5.91 -9.41
N VAL A 25 2.51 4.94 -8.95
CA VAL A 25 2.30 4.63 -7.54
C VAL A 25 2.83 3.24 -7.25
N LEU A 26 3.69 3.13 -6.23
CA LEU A 26 4.14 1.85 -5.71
C LEU A 26 3.28 1.46 -4.51
N VAL A 27 2.62 0.30 -4.59
CA VAL A 27 1.76 -0.22 -3.53
C VAL A 27 2.38 -1.48 -2.94
N ASP A 28 2.57 -1.49 -1.63
CA ASP A 28 2.96 -2.67 -0.87
C ASP A 28 1.71 -3.40 -0.36
N PHE A 29 1.41 -4.55 -0.98
CA PHE A 29 0.33 -5.41 -0.56
C PHE A 29 0.85 -6.45 0.43
N TRP A 30 0.60 -6.22 1.71
CA TRP A 30 0.97 -7.14 2.78
C TRP A 30 -0.21 -7.42 3.71
N ALA A 31 -0.04 -8.44 4.55
CA ALA A 31 -0.98 -8.75 5.62
C ALA A 31 -0.22 -9.27 6.84
N GLU A 32 -0.72 -9.03 8.05
CA GLU A 32 -0.05 -9.43 9.29
C GLU A 32 0.19 -10.94 9.39
N TRP A 33 -0.67 -11.74 8.77
CA TRP A 33 -0.57 -13.20 8.72
C TRP A 33 0.28 -13.73 7.55
N CYS A 34 0.68 -12.88 6.60
CA CYS A 34 1.47 -13.30 5.45
C CYS A 34 2.95 -13.47 5.85
N GLY A 35 3.34 -14.71 6.13
CA GLY A 35 4.73 -15.07 6.47
C GLY A 35 5.78 -14.56 5.47
N PRO A 36 5.62 -14.82 4.16
CA PRO A 36 6.55 -14.32 3.13
C PRO A 36 6.59 -12.79 3.05
N CYS A 37 5.46 -12.10 3.21
CA CYS A 37 5.40 -10.64 3.13
C CYS A 37 6.20 -9.99 4.28
N ARG A 38 6.15 -10.58 5.49
CA ARG A 38 6.94 -10.09 6.64
C ARG A 38 8.46 -10.25 6.46
N GLN A 39 8.90 -11.11 5.55
CA GLN A 39 10.33 -11.29 5.24
C GLN A 39 10.83 -10.27 4.21
N LEU A 40 9.92 -9.60 3.48
CA LEU A 40 10.24 -8.58 2.48
C LEU A 40 10.31 -7.16 3.07
N GLY A 41 9.83 -6.97 4.31
CA GLY A 41 9.80 -5.69 5.03
C GLY A 41 11.10 -5.33 5.73
#